data_AF-A0A843UTF5-F1
#
_entry.id   AF-A0A843UTF5-F1
#
_cell.length_a   1.000
_cell.length_b   1.000
_cell.length_c   1.000
_cell.angle_alpha   90.00
_cell.angle_beta   90.00
_cell.angle_gamma   90.00
#
_symmetry.space_group_name_H-M   'P 1'
#
loop_
_entity.id
_entity.type
_entity.pdbx_description
1 polymer ?
#
loop_
_entity_poly.entity_id
_entity_poly.type
_entity_poly.pdbx_seq_one_letter_code
_entity_poly.pdbx_strand_id
1 'polypeptide(L)' 'MAARAHDVAALAIKGQAACLNFSDLASRFPHPATASPNDIQAAAGKAAATTLVTCTQWKVLLLE' A
#
# COMPACT_ATOMS: atom_id res chain seq x y z
N MET A 1 3.67 -7.47 -2.31
CA MET A 1 2.87 -7.36 -3.55
C MET A 1 3.33 -6.14 -4.36
N ALA A 2 3.79 -6.32 -5.61
CA ALA A 2 4.40 -5.24 -6.41
C ALA A 2 3.41 -4.16 -6.88
N ALA A 3 2.19 -4.53 -7.28
CA ALA A 3 1.20 -3.57 -7.78
C ALA A 3 0.81 -2.49 -6.74
N ARG A 4 0.76 -2.83 -5.44
CA ARG A 4 0.53 -1.85 -4.36
C ARG A 4 1.67 -0.85 -4.21
N ALA A 5 2.92 -1.30 -4.39
CA ALA A 5 4.08 -0.41 -4.36
C ALA A 5 4.02 0.63 -5.48
N HIS A 6 3.61 0.19 -6.68
CA HIS A 6 3.41 1.06 -7.82
C HIS A 6 2.32 2.11 -7.56
N ASP A 7 1.19 1.72 -6.98
CA ASP A 7 0.10 2.64 -6.67
C ASP A 7 0.51 3.73 -5.67
N VAL A 8 1.32 3.39 -4.65
CA VAL A 8 1.87 4.41 -3.73
C VAL A 8 2.83 5.35 -4.42
N ALA A 9 3.71 4.84 -5.29
CA ALA A 9 4.61 5.69 -6.06
C ALA A 9 3.85 6.61 -7.03
N ALA A 10 2.81 6.09 -7.68
CA ALA A 10 1.97 6.85 -8.58
C ALA A 10 1.20 7.95 -7.82
N LEU A 11 0.63 7.64 -6.64
CA LEU A 11 0.00 8.63 -5.76
C LEU A 11 0.98 9.71 -5.29
N ALA A 12 2.20 9.33 -4.93
CA ALA A 12 3.19 10.30 -4.46
C ALA A 12 3.67 11.25 -5.58
N ILE A 13 3.73 10.79 -6.82
CA ILE A 13 4.19 11.58 -7.97
C ILE A 13 3.05 12.38 -8.62
N LYS A 14 1.89 11.74 -8.85
CA LYS A 14 0.75 12.31 -9.60
C LYS A 14 -0.39 12.80 -8.71
N GLY A 15 -0.34 12.53 -7.41
CA GLY A 15 -1.41 12.91 -6.48
C GLY A 15 -2.74 12.25 -6.84
N GLN A 16 -3.81 13.04 -6.78
CA GLN A 16 -5.18 12.60 -7.07
C GLN A 16 -5.42 12.21 -8.54
N ALA A 17 -4.50 12.56 -9.46
CA ALA A 17 -4.56 12.19 -10.87
C ALA A 17 -3.85 10.85 -11.18
N ALA A 18 -3.40 10.12 -10.16
CA ALA A 18 -2.75 8.84 -10.32
C ALA A 18 -3.74 7.75 -10.78
N CYS A 19 -3.40 7.03 -11.85
CA CYS A 19 -4.11 5.81 -12.22
C CYS A 19 -3.60 4.66 -11.34
N LEU A 20 -4.45 4.20 -10.42
CA LEU A 20 -4.11 3.18 -9.43
C LEU A 20 -4.75 1.86 -9.84
N ASN A 21 -4.01 0.77 -9.65
CA ASN A 21 -4.55 -0.58 -9.81
C ASN A 21 -5.57 -0.89 -8.70
N PHE A 22 -5.35 -0.34 -7.51
CA PHE A 22 -6.23 -0.50 -6.34
C PHE A 22 -6.74 0.85 -5.84
N SER A 23 -7.64 1.47 -6.58
CA SER A 23 -8.28 2.75 -6.21
C SER A 23 -8.97 2.70 -4.84
N ASP A 24 -9.58 1.57 -4.48
CA ASP A 24 -10.24 1.38 -3.17
C ASP A 24 -9.25 1.40 -1.98
N LEU A 25 -7.96 1.16 -2.25
CA LEU A 25 -6.89 1.14 -1.26
C LEU A 25 -6.12 2.46 -1.21
N ALA A 26 -6.41 3.41 -2.11
CA ALA A 26 -5.72 4.69 -2.22
C ALA A 26 -5.67 5.45 -0.88
N SER A 27 -6.80 5.50 -0.16
CA SER A 27 -6.92 6.13 1.15
C SER A 27 -6.29 5.34 2.29
N ARG A 28 -6.01 4.04 2.08
CA ARG A 28 -5.41 3.13 3.06
C ARG A 28 -3.90 2.99 2.89
N PHE A 29 -3.33 3.57 1.84
CA PHE A 29 -1.90 3.52 1.64
C PHE A 29 -1.14 4.40 2.64
N PRO A 30 0.07 3.96 3.05
CA PRO A 30 0.95 4.78 3.87
C PRO A 30 1.33 6.05 3.11
N HIS A 31 1.09 7.20 3.71
CA HIS A 31 1.54 8.48 3.16
C HIS A 31 3.04 8.65 3.40
N PRO A 32 3.83 8.98 2.37
CA PRO A 32 5.23 9.34 2.54
C PRO A 32 5.34 10.68 3.30
N ALA A 33 6.34 10.80 4.17
CA ALA A 33 6.54 12.00 4.98
C ALA A 33 6.95 13.22 4.14
N THR A 34 7.69 12.99 3.05
CA THR A 34 8.07 14.01 2.08
C THR A 34 7.96 13.48 0.66
N ALA A 35 8.03 14.36 -0.34
CA ALA A 35 8.11 13.99 -1.75
C ALA A 35 9.50 13.46 -2.18
N SER A 36 10.38 13.14 -1.22
CA SER A 36 11.69 12.58 -1.53
C SER A 36 11.56 11.13 -2.05
N PRO A 37 12.39 10.71 -3.01
CA PRO A 37 12.35 9.33 -3.53
C PRO A 37 12.52 8.26 -2.45
N ASN A 38 13.31 8.54 -1.41
CA ASN A 38 13.53 7.64 -0.29
C ASN A 38 12.25 7.40 0.53
N ASP A 39 11.50 8.47 0.83
CA ASP A 39 10.25 8.35 1.58
C ASP A 39 9.16 7.65 0.75
N ILE A 40 9.13 7.91 -0.56
CA ILE A 40 8.23 7.23 -1.49
C ILE A 40 8.55 5.73 -1.55
N GLN A 41 9.82 5.34 -1.63
CA GLN A 41 10.22 3.93 -1.62
C GLN A 41 9.90 3.26 -0.28
N ALA A 42 10.13 3.95 0.84
CA ALA A 42 9.78 3.43 2.17
C ALA A 42 8.27 3.22 2.31
N ALA A 43 7.44 4.17 1.86
CA ALA A 43 5.99 4.05 1.84
C ALA A 43 5.53 2.94 0.87
N ALA A 44 6.09 2.86 -0.33
CA ALA A 44 5.78 1.83 -1.32
C ALA A 44 6.16 0.42 -0.83
N GLY A 45 7.31 0.27 -0.18
CA GLY A 45 7.76 -0.97 0.45
C GLY A 45 6.83 -1.39 1.59
N LYS A 46 6.41 -0.42 2.43
CA LYS A 46 5.39 -0.66 3.46
C LYS A 46 4.07 -1.11 2.84
N ALA A 47 3.58 -0.46 1.78
CA ALA A 47 2.35 -0.88 1.10
C ALA A 47 2.45 -2.25 0.44
N ALA A 48 3.63 -2.61 -0.08
CA ALA A 48 3.91 -3.92 -0.63
C ALA A 48 3.90 -5.02 0.43
N ALA A 49 4.41 -4.72 1.62
CA ALA A 49 4.45 -5.59 2.79
C ALA A 49 3.14 -5.57 3.59
N THR A 50 2.33 -4.52 3.45
CA THR A 50 1.03 -4.41 4.10
C THR A 50 0.05 -5.35 3.40
N THR A 51 -0.07 -6.54 3.95
CA THR A 51 -1.21 -7.42 3.74
C THR A 51 -2.40 -6.75 4.41
N LEU A 52 -3.16 -5.92 3.68
CA LEU A 52 -4.48 -5.47 4.11
C LEU A 52 -5.40 -6.72 4.18
N VAL A 53 -5.24 -7.49 5.25
CA VAL A 53 -6.12 -8.59 5.65
C VAL A 53 -7.44 -7.93 6.01
N THR A 54 -8.31 -7.83 5.02
CA THR A 54 -9.71 -7.44 5.23
C THR A 54 -10.66 -8.61 4.97
N CYS A 55 -10.12 -9.80 4.74
CA CYS A 55 -10.87 -11.03 4.93
C CYS A 55 -10.11 -11.89 5.95
N THR A 56 -10.75 -12.03 7.11
CA THR A 56 -10.70 -13.19 8.00
C THR A 56 -9.47 -13.42 8.89
N GLN A 57 -9.53 -12.84 10.10
CA GLN A 57 -9.18 -13.52 11.35
C GLN A 57 -10.07 -14.77 11.53
N TRP A 58 -9.94 -15.75 10.65
CA TRP A 58 -10.61 -17.04 10.84
C TRP A 58 -9.53 -18.00 11.29
N LYS A 59 -9.48 -18.11 12.62
CA LYS A 59 -9.10 -19.32 13.33
C LYS A 59 -7.58 -19.50 13.60
N VAL A 60 -7.13 -18.84 14.67
CA VAL A 60 -6.21 -19.44 15.67
C VAL A 60 -6.91 -20.64 16.32
N LEU A 61 -7.27 -21.66 15.54
CA LEU A 61 -7.95 -22.87 16.02
C LEU A 61 -7.92 -23.97 14.94
N LEU A 62 -6.72 -24.33 14.46
CA LEU A 62 -6.43 -25.65 13.87
C LEU A 62 -4.95 -25.76 13.54
N LEU A 63 -4.14 -26.04 14.56
CA LEU A 63 -2.98 -26.94 14.53
C LEU A 63 -2.41 -27.00 15.96
N GLU A 64 -3.14 -27.72 16.82
CA GLU A 64 -2.50 -28.88 17.46
C GLU A 64 -2.43 -29.99 16.41
#